data_AF-A0A970INM7-F1
#
_entry.id   AF-A0A970INM7-F1
#
_cell.length_a   1.000
_cell.length_b   1.000
_cell.length_c   1.000
_cell.angle_alpha   90.00
_cell.angle_beta   90.00
_cell.angle_gamma   90.00
#
_symmetry.space_group_name_H-M   'P 1'
#
loop_
_entity.id
_entity.type
_entity.pdbx_description
1 polymer ?
#
loop_
_entity_poly.entity_id
_entity_poly.type
_entity_poly.pdbx_seq_one_letter_code
_entity_poly.pdbx_strand_id
1 'polypeptide(L)'
;TITAEESKGIEVIEGTLPREEGDRQAASYVNFYIANGGIVFPYFGNEEYDKLAENMLKELFPDREVVGVFAREVILGGGNIHCITQQQPMG
;
A
#
# COMPACT_ATOMS: atom_id res chain seq x y z
N THR A 1 4.41 -2.06 13.65
CA THR A 1 3.98 -0.75 14.19
C THR A 1 4.98 0.29 13.73
N ILE A 2 4.65 1.57 13.85
CA ILE A 2 5.58 2.66 13.49
C ILE A 2 6.78 2.64 14.46
N THR A 3 8.00 2.78 13.94
CA THR A 3 9.22 2.87 14.74
C THR A 3 9.48 4.31 15.19
N ALA A 4 10.33 4.49 16.21
CA ALA A 4 10.75 5.82 16.66
C ALA A 4 11.43 6.65 15.54
N GLU A 5 12.19 5.99 14.66
CA GLU A 5 12.88 6.64 13.54
C GLU A 5 11.89 7.11 12.48
N GLU A 6 10.94 6.25 12.10
CA GLU A 6 9.89 6.57 11.14
C GLU A 6 8.99 7.71 11.64
N SER A 7 8.57 7.67 12.91
CA SER A 7 7.75 8.72 13.53
C SER A 7 8.43 10.09 13.46
N LYS A 8 9.74 10.16 13.72
CA LYS A 8 10.53 11.41 13.62
C LYS A 8 10.69 11.92 12.19
N GLY A 9 10.61 11.04 11.20
CA GLY A 9 10.74 11.37 9.78
C GLY A 9 9.47 11.97 9.16
N ILE A 10 8.35 11.95 9.88
CA ILE A 10 7.04 12.38 9.36
C ILE A 10 6.75 13.80 9.84
N GLU A 11 6.46 14.69 8.89
CA GLU A 11 6.01 16.05 9.20
C GLU A 11 4.63 16.02 9.86
N VAL A 12 4.51 16.69 11.02
CA VAL A 12 3.24 16.84 11.73
C VAL A 12 2.51 18.06 11.18
N ILE A 13 1.37 17.82 10.53
CA ILE A 13 0.52 18.88 9.95
C ILE A 13 -0.66 19.15 10.89
N GLU A 14 -0.90 20.41 11.21
CA GLU A 14 -2.04 20.83 12.03
C GLU A 14 -3.38 20.33 11.43
N GLY A 15 -4.23 19.74 12.26
CA GLY A 15 -5.51 19.16 11.84
C GLY A 15 -5.44 17.71 11.35
N THR A 16 -4.26 17.08 11.37
CA THR A 16 -4.08 15.65 11.08
C THR A 16 -3.83 14.85 12.36
N LEU A 17 -4.05 13.53 12.30
CA LEU A 17 -3.62 12.63 13.38
C LEU A 17 -2.09 12.44 13.27
N PRO A 18 -1.32 12.74 14.34
CA PRO A 18 0.12 12.51 14.33
C PRO A 18 0.44 11.01 14.19
N ARG A 19 1.64 10.71 13.71
CA ARG A 19 2.16 9.34 13.58
C ARG A 19 3.15 9.09 14.71
N GLU A 20 2.70 8.39 15.75
CA GLU A 20 3.48 8.14 16.95
C GLU A 20 4.17 6.78 16.89
N GLU A 21 5.29 6.63 17.60
CA GLU A 21 5.92 5.34 17.80
C GLU A 21 4.92 4.34 18.42
N GLY A 22 4.89 3.12 17.89
CA GLY A 22 3.97 2.09 18.37
C GLY A 22 2.61 2.11 17.68
N ASP A 23 2.28 3.15 16.91
CA ASP A 23 1.03 3.20 16.16
C ASP A 23 0.86 1.99 15.25
N ARG A 24 -0.36 1.45 15.25
CA ARG A 24 -0.77 0.42 14.31
C ARG A 24 -1.06 1.06 12.96
N GLN A 25 -0.42 0.54 11.94
CA GLN A 25 -0.67 0.96 10.56
C GLN A 25 -1.87 0.22 9.97
N ALA A 26 -2.62 0.92 9.13
CA ALA A 26 -3.77 0.39 8.41
C ALA A 26 -3.36 -0.40 7.15
N ALA A 27 -2.43 -1.36 7.29
CA ALA A 27 -1.90 -2.17 6.19
C ALA A 27 -2.98 -3.07 5.61
N SER A 28 -3.17 -2.97 4.29
CA SER A 28 -4.16 -3.76 3.55
C SER A 28 -3.70 -3.98 2.12
N TYR A 29 -3.64 -5.25 1.71
CA TYR A 29 -3.37 -5.67 0.33
C TYR A 29 -4.49 -5.28 -0.63
N VAL A 30 -5.71 -5.01 -0.13
CA VAL A 30 -6.87 -4.59 -0.93
C VAL A 30 -6.67 -3.19 -1.54
N ASN A 31 -5.76 -2.38 -1.00
CA ASN A 31 -5.50 -1.03 -1.49
C ASN A 31 -4.55 -1.02 -2.71
N PHE A 32 -4.82 -1.89 -3.68
CA PHE A 32 -4.10 -2.04 -4.94
C PHE A 32 -4.74 -1.19 -6.06
N TYR A 33 -3.98 -0.93 -7.12
CA TYR A 33 -4.46 -0.23 -8.32
C TYR A 33 -4.60 -1.19 -9.51
N ILE A 34 -5.68 -1.03 -10.28
CA ILE A 34 -5.94 -1.78 -11.52
C ILE A 34 -5.53 -0.91 -12.70
N ALA A 35 -4.39 -1.21 -13.32
CA ALA A 35 -3.92 -0.54 -14.54
C ALA A 35 -4.47 -1.23 -15.80
N ASN A 36 -4.20 -0.70 -16.99
CA ASN A 36 -4.47 -1.46 -18.21
C ASN A 36 -3.54 -2.67 -18.28
N GLY A 37 -4.11 -3.88 -18.33
CA GLY A 37 -3.34 -5.14 -18.40
C GLY A 37 -2.57 -5.53 -17.12
N GLY A 38 -2.71 -4.77 -16.02
CA GLY A 38 -1.91 -5.02 -14.81
C GLY A 38 -2.62 -4.71 -13.50
N ILE A 39 -2.04 -5.21 -12.41
CA ILE A 39 -2.39 -4.94 -11.02
C ILE A 39 -1.12 -4.46 -10.31
N VAL A 40 -1.17 -3.31 -9.64
CA VAL A 40 -0.08 -2.82 -8.79
C VAL A 40 -0.52 -2.93 -7.34
N PHE A 41 0.07 -3.85 -6.58
CA PHE A 41 -0.34 -4.13 -5.20
C PHE A 41 0.79 -3.83 -4.20
N PRO A 42 0.44 -3.50 -2.95
CA PRO A 42 1.45 -3.21 -1.93
C PRO A 42 2.00 -4.48 -1.30
N TYR A 43 3.30 -4.50 -1.01
CA TYR A 43 3.89 -5.43 -0.04
C TYR A 43 4.47 -4.67 1.16
N PHE A 44 4.48 -5.34 2.32
CA PHE A 44 4.78 -4.72 3.61
C PHE A 44 5.99 -5.34 4.33
N GLY A 45 6.68 -6.29 3.70
CA GLY A 45 7.84 -6.96 4.28
C GLY A 45 7.47 -8.14 5.18
N ASN A 46 6.23 -8.63 5.09
CA ASN A 46 5.83 -9.90 5.69
C ASN A 46 5.76 -10.94 4.57
N GLU A 47 6.84 -11.70 4.38
CA GLU A 47 7.00 -12.58 3.22
C GLU A 47 5.86 -13.60 3.05
N GLU A 48 5.29 -14.12 4.14
CA GLU A 48 4.17 -15.06 4.10
C GLU A 48 2.91 -14.40 3.53
N TYR A 49 2.50 -13.26 4.10
CA TYR A 49 1.27 -12.59 3.68
C TYR A 49 1.44 -11.84 2.35
N ASP A 50 2.64 -11.31 2.07
CA ASP A 50 2.96 -10.66 0.79
C ASP A 50 2.80 -11.67 -0.36
N LYS A 51 3.35 -12.89 -0.21
CA LYS A 51 3.19 -13.98 -1.19
C LYS A 51 1.75 -14.47 -1.29
N LEU A 52 1.04 -14.58 -0.17
CA LEU A 52 -0.37 -14.99 -0.19
C LEU A 52 -1.22 -13.99 -0.99
N ALA A 53 -1.01 -12.69 -0.77
CA ALA A 53 -1.68 -11.64 -1.51
C ALA A 53 -1.34 -11.67 -3.00
N GLU A 54 -0.06 -11.82 -3.36
CA GLU A 54 0.37 -11.92 -4.75
C GLU A 54 -0.29 -13.09 -5.47
N ASN A 55 -0.28 -14.28 -4.86
CA ASN A 55 -0.88 -15.48 -5.44
C ASN A 55 -2.39 -15.33 -5.62
N MET A 56 -3.08 -14.77 -4.63
CA MET A 56 -4.52 -14.53 -4.71
C MET A 56 -4.86 -13.53 -5.82
N LEU A 57 -4.09 -12.46 -5.98
CA LEU A 57 -4.28 -11.49 -7.05
C LEU A 57 -4.04 -12.12 -8.44
N LYS A 58 -3.03 -12.99 -8.58
CA LYS A 58 -2.79 -13.73 -9.83
C LYS A 58 -3.94 -14.67 -10.18
N GLU A 59 -4.55 -15.32 -9.18
CA GLU A 59 -5.72 -16.19 -9.40
C GLU A 59 -6.96 -15.39 -9.79
N LEU A 60 -7.20 -14.23 -9.14
CA LEU A 60 -8.35 -13.38 -9.41
C LEU A 60 -8.25 -12.62 -10.75
N PHE A 61 -7.03 -12.32 -11.19
CA PHE A 61 -6.76 -11.54 -12.41
C PHE A 61 -5.79 -12.28 -13.34
N PRO A 62 -6.20 -13.44 -13.89
CA PRO A 62 -5.29 -14.32 -14.64
C PRO A 62 -4.74 -13.69 -15.94
N ASP A 63 -5.46 -12.74 -16.52
CA ASP A 63 -5.08 -12.03 -17.75
C ASP A 63 -4.28 -10.74 -17.49
N ARG A 64 -3.84 -10.50 -16.24
CA ARG A 64 -3.14 -9.27 -15.85
C ARG A 64 -1.79 -9.57 -15.22
N GLU A 65 -0.81 -8.74 -15.51
CA GLU A 65 0.48 -8.77 -14.82
C GLU A 65 0.32 -8.22 -13.39
N VAL A 66 0.70 -9.01 -12.38
CA VAL A 66 0.66 -8.61 -10.97
C VAL A 66 2.04 -8.14 -10.54
N VAL A 67 2.15 -6.85 -10.19
CA VAL A 67 3.40 -6.18 -9.81
C VAL A 67 3.31 -5.70 -8.37
N GLY A 68 4.25 -6.14 -7.53
CA GLY A 68 4.35 -5.73 -6.13
C GLY A 68 5.24 -4.49 -5.94
N VAL A 69 4.83 -3.57 -5.08
CA VAL A 69 5.62 -2.38 -4.68
C VAL A 69 5.73 -2.30 -3.15
N PHE A 70 6.94 -2.02 -2.64
CA PHE A 70 7.12 -1.84 -1.20
C PHE A 70 6.41 -0.56 -0.76
N ALA A 71 5.35 -0.69 0.02
CA ALA A 71 4.45 0.42 0.32
C ALA A 71 4.64 1.03 1.72
N ARG A 72 5.76 0.72 2.38
CA ARG A 72 6.02 1.11 3.77
C ARG A 72 5.92 2.62 3.99
N GLU A 73 6.47 3.40 3.09
CA GLU A 73 6.46 4.86 3.18
C GLU A 73 5.07 5.45 2.93
N VAL A 74 4.33 4.90 1.96
CA VAL A 74 2.97 5.36 1.65
C VAL A 74 2.03 5.15 2.83
N ILE A 75 2.18 4.01 3.53
CA ILE A 75 1.33 3.71 4.67
C ILE A 75 1.68 4.48 5.93
N LEU A 76 2.93 4.92 6.10
CA LEU A 76 3.28 5.89 7.14
C LEU A 76 2.50 7.20 6.95
N GLY A 77 2.27 7.62 5.71
CA GLY A 77 1.38 8.74 5.37
C GLY A 77 -0.10 8.48 5.67
N GLY A 78 -0.52 7.22 5.79
CA GLY A 78 -1.90 6.84 6.12
C GLY A 78 -2.75 6.31 4.96
N GLY A 79 -2.15 6.09 3.80
CA GLY A 79 -2.82 5.54 2.62
C GLY A 79 -2.07 4.37 2.03
N ASN A 80 -2.41 4.01 0.79
CA ASN A 80 -1.63 3.08 -0.01
C ASN A 80 -1.78 3.39 -1.50
N ILE A 81 -1.37 2.46 -2.38
CA ILE A 81 -1.33 2.62 -3.84
C ILE A 81 -2.68 3.10 -4.42
N HIS A 82 -3.80 2.52 -4.02
CA HIS A 82 -5.12 2.97 -4.47
C HIS A 82 -5.43 4.41 -4.02
N CYS A 83 -5.05 4.77 -2.80
CA CYS A 83 -5.32 6.12 -2.25
C CYS A 83 -4.62 7.25 -3.02
N ILE A 84 -3.50 6.95 -3.68
CA ILE A 84 -2.65 7.93 -4.38
C ILE A 84 -2.78 7.88 -5.91
N THR A 85 -3.71 7.08 -6.43
CA THR A 85 -3.96 6.93 -7.86
C THR A 85 -5.38 7.34 -8.23
N GLN A 86 -5.57 7.81 -9.46
CA GLN A 86 -6.87 8.12 -10.03
C GLN A 86 -6.86 7.75 -11.52
N GLN A 87 -7.66 6.77 -11.91
CA GLN A 87 -7.76 6.34 -13.30
C GLN A 87 -8.58 7.31 -14.13
N GLN A 88 -8.18 7.48 -15.39
CA GLN A 88 -8.97 8.14 -16.42
C GLN A 88 -9.37 7.12 -17.47
N PRO A 89 -10.68 6.82 -17.65
CA PRO A 89 -11.14 5.94 -18.72
C PRO A 89 -10.76 6.50 -20.10
N MET A 90 -10.44 5.60 -21.03
CA MET A 90 -10.36 5.97 -22.44
C MET A 90 -11.78 6.22 -22.98
N GLY A 91 -11.96 7.34 -23.67
CA GLY A 91 -13.19 7.67 -24.39
C GLY A 91 -13.18 7.17 -25.83
#